data_AF-A0A2P6TKS5-F1
#
_entry.id   AF-A0A2P6TKS5-F1
#
_cell.length_a   1.000
_cell.length_b   1.000
_cell.length_c   1.000
_cell.angle_alpha   90.00
_cell.angle_beta   90.00
_cell.angle_gamma   90.00
#
_symmetry.space_group_name_H-M   'P 1'
#
loop_
_entity.id
_entity.type
_entity.pdbx_description
1 polymer ?
#
loop_
_entity_poly.entity_id
_entity_poly.type
_entity_poly.pdbx_seq_one_letter_code
_entity_poly.pdbx_strand_id
1 'polypeptide(L)'
;MAALAQRGPQALGALSRHLRCFSAAAAQGDVVDEMIAYARKNFKSNHEQAIDVLKSGLQYMQVGAGAGRLYLAQAEIEADRNRWPEVSDLAQKAATAASESEPGTPEGALLASEVELAAACVAARAALAQGRDADAFKAAHVCMETARRSFNAPGAEERRWQGLVLGSSLAGLVQHAAGEFVSAGENVAAVLELVGHQDLRNGPPEARDNLVADALKQAAEFRLSEGLSGEAQQLGKRAAVAAEAALADSKNSTSPLLSPVFAGEALADAWLAESQASMAGSAWEDAETTLSNALAAAESVAGESCARVAVVLLLTAHMYSRTGRVTLAEGLYREAAKMLSISPAGAEDVDLKLVHPSLGALLAWRYAQLLNALPRRATEAAGWERLARALHEEAPTGGLGSAPETVFGSLDALTGNVVGPGFEPGPEIREFLQDGCRVLVVGAGGLGCELLKDLALSGFGNIDTINVSNRNRQFQATLPHPELVLPALSTCPLGPCTAARAGCRLGLEGN
;
A
#
# COMPACT_ATOMS: atom_id res chain seq x y z
N MET A 1 16.09 -30.66 31.79
CA MET A 1 17.46 -30.67 31.21
C MET A 1 17.98 -32.12 30.98
N ALA A 2 17.18 -33.02 30.39
CA ALA A 2 17.66 -34.36 29.97
C ALA A 2 16.72 -35.07 28.95
N ALA A 3 15.91 -34.34 28.16
CA ALA A 3 14.97 -34.95 27.21
C ALA A 3 14.96 -34.31 25.80
N LEU A 4 15.90 -33.40 25.50
CA LEU A 4 16.01 -32.73 24.19
C LEU A 4 17.18 -33.23 23.33
N ALA A 5 17.92 -34.26 23.76
CA ALA A 5 19.17 -34.67 23.11
C ALA A 5 19.05 -35.83 22.10
N GLN A 6 17.85 -36.30 21.74
CA GLN A 6 17.69 -37.52 20.92
C GLN A 6 17.01 -37.35 19.55
N ARG A 7 16.80 -36.11 19.05
CA ARG A 7 16.25 -35.87 17.69
C ARG A 7 17.23 -35.27 16.68
N GLY A 8 18.54 -35.34 16.94
CA GLY A 8 19.60 -34.76 16.10
C GLY A 8 19.96 -35.49 14.79
N PRO A 9 19.97 -36.83 14.68
CA PRO A 9 20.51 -37.49 13.48
C PRO A 9 19.50 -37.77 12.35
N GLN A 10 18.19 -37.78 12.64
CA GLN A 10 17.18 -38.19 11.64
C GLN A 10 16.74 -37.04 10.71
N ALA A 11 16.76 -35.79 11.16
CA ALA A 11 16.42 -34.62 10.34
C ALA A 11 17.52 -34.25 9.33
N LEU A 12 18.80 -34.35 9.72
CA LEU A 12 19.95 -34.20 8.81
C LEU A 12 20.02 -35.36 7.80
N GLY A 13 19.62 -36.57 8.20
CA GLY A 13 19.49 -37.73 7.31
C GLY A 13 18.43 -37.52 6.21
N ALA A 14 17.30 -36.88 6.54
CA ALA A 14 16.23 -36.57 5.58
C ALA A 14 16.64 -35.50 4.55
N LEU A 15 17.30 -34.42 4.99
CA LEU A 15 17.90 -33.40 4.11
C LEU A 15 18.97 -34.01 3.18
N SER A 16 19.83 -34.89 3.71
CA SER A 16 20.86 -35.57 2.90
C SER A 16 20.29 -36.59 1.90
N ARG A 17 19.11 -37.15 2.17
CA ARG A 17 18.41 -38.05 1.23
C ARG A 17 17.68 -37.28 0.14
N HIS A 18 17.09 -36.12 0.46
CA HIS A 18 16.57 -35.23 -0.57
C HIS A 18 17.69 -34.73 -1.49
N LEU A 19 18.83 -34.30 -0.94
CA LEU A 19 20.00 -33.87 -1.74
C LEU A 19 20.61 -34.99 -2.62
N ARG A 20 20.57 -36.26 -2.19
CA ARG A 20 21.10 -37.38 -3.00
C ARG A 20 20.15 -37.89 -4.08
N CYS A 21 18.85 -37.63 -3.97
CA CYS A 21 17.90 -37.95 -5.04
C CYS A 21 17.99 -36.97 -6.22
N PHE A 22 18.62 -35.80 -6.06
CA PHE A 22 18.84 -34.85 -7.16
C PHE A 22 19.97 -35.23 -8.12
N SER A 23 20.80 -36.25 -7.82
CA SER A 23 21.96 -36.59 -8.66
C SER A 23 21.70 -37.64 -9.73
N ALA A 24 20.47 -38.16 -9.89
CA ALA A 24 20.18 -39.15 -10.91
C ALA A 24 18.74 -39.02 -11.41
N ALA A 25 18.62 -38.55 -12.65
CA ALA A 25 17.42 -38.53 -13.49
C ALA A 25 16.33 -37.49 -13.12
N ALA A 26 16.57 -36.23 -13.51
CA ALA A 26 15.50 -35.30 -13.87
C ALA A 26 15.97 -34.43 -15.05
N ALA A 27 15.09 -34.22 -16.03
CA ALA A 27 15.30 -33.25 -17.09
C ALA A 27 15.59 -31.87 -16.46
N GLN A 28 16.61 -31.17 -16.98
CA GLN A 28 17.27 -30.00 -16.37
C GLN A 28 16.32 -28.84 -16.06
N GLY A 29 15.74 -28.82 -14.87
CA GLY A 29 15.36 -27.58 -14.18
C GLY A 29 16.56 -27.00 -13.45
N ASP A 30 16.73 -25.69 -13.46
CA ASP A 30 17.79 -25.00 -12.71
C ASP A 30 17.55 -25.21 -11.20
N VAL A 31 18.55 -25.70 -10.47
CA VAL A 31 18.47 -25.91 -9.00
C VAL A 31 18.05 -24.62 -8.28
N VAL A 32 18.43 -23.47 -8.82
CA VAL A 32 18.02 -22.15 -8.30
C VAL A 32 16.50 -21.96 -8.38
N ASP A 33 15.87 -22.37 -9.49
CA ASP A 33 14.42 -22.28 -9.67
C ASP A 33 13.67 -23.11 -8.64
N GLU A 34 14.14 -24.32 -8.37
CA GLU A 34 13.54 -25.21 -7.38
C GLU A 34 13.66 -24.65 -5.96
N MET A 35 14.80 -24.06 -5.62
CA MET A 35 15.02 -23.40 -4.32
C MET A 35 14.08 -22.20 -4.13
N ILE A 36 13.94 -21.35 -5.14
CA ILE A 36 13.05 -20.18 -5.11
C ILE A 36 11.59 -20.63 -5.01
N ALA A 37 11.17 -21.60 -5.82
CA ALA A 37 9.82 -22.14 -5.80
C ALA A 37 9.49 -22.77 -4.43
N TYR A 38 10.44 -23.53 -3.85
CA TYR A 38 10.29 -24.06 -2.50
C TYR A 38 10.13 -22.95 -1.47
N ALA A 39 10.99 -21.94 -1.49
CA ALA A 39 10.97 -20.83 -0.54
C ALA A 39 9.63 -20.07 -0.62
N ARG A 40 9.20 -19.69 -1.83
CA ARG A 40 7.92 -18.98 -2.09
C ARG A 40 6.70 -19.78 -1.65
N LYS A 41 6.73 -21.12 -1.75
CA LYS A 41 5.63 -21.98 -1.30
C LYS A 41 5.54 -22.13 0.22
N ASN A 42 6.64 -22.00 0.94
CA ASN A 42 6.72 -22.39 2.36
C ASN A 42 7.03 -21.23 3.32
N PHE A 43 7.45 -20.05 2.85
CA PHE A 43 7.86 -18.98 3.76
C PHE A 43 6.75 -18.53 4.73
N LYS A 44 5.47 -18.64 4.32
CA LYS A 44 4.33 -18.32 5.20
C LYS A 44 4.14 -19.28 6.37
N SER A 45 4.54 -20.54 6.23
CA SER A 45 4.46 -21.52 7.32
C SER A 45 5.72 -21.54 8.17
N ASN A 46 6.89 -21.30 7.56
CA ASN A 46 8.16 -21.27 8.24
C ASN A 46 9.20 -20.42 7.49
N HIS A 47 9.31 -19.14 7.86
CA HIS A 47 10.27 -18.20 7.26
C HIS A 47 11.71 -18.70 7.39
N GLU A 48 12.12 -19.22 8.56
CA GLU A 48 13.50 -19.65 8.82
C GLU A 48 13.91 -20.81 7.89
N GLN A 49 13.04 -21.82 7.73
CA GLN A 49 13.33 -22.93 6.83
C GLN A 49 13.42 -22.51 5.36
N ALA A 50 12.56 -21.59 4.92
CA ALA A 50 12.63 -21.05 3.56
C ALA A 50 13.94 -20.28 3.34
N ILE A 51 14.35 -19.45 4.30
CA ILE A 51 15.62 -18.72 4.27
C ILE A 51 16.82 -19.67 4.28
N ASP A 52 16.80 -20.73 5.09
CA ASP A 52 17.88 -21.70 5.16
C ASP A 52 18.10 -22.43 3.83
N VAL A 53 17.03 -22.74 3.09
CA VAL A 53 17.13 -23.32 1.75
C VAL A 53 17.82 -22.37 0.78
N LEU A 54 17.43 -21.09 0.76
CA LEU A 54 18.06 -20.08 -0.09
C LEU A 54 19.55 -19.88 0.27
N LYS A 55 19.85 -19.79 1.57
CA LYS A 55 21.23 -19.71 2.08
C LYS A 55 22.08 -20.92 1.69
N SER A 56 21.49 -22.12 1.66
CA SER A 56 22.21 -23.32 1.23
C SER A 56 22.64 -23.25 -0.24
N GLY A 57 21.83 -22.65 -1.12
CA GLY A 57 22.24 -22.39 -2.52
C GLY A 57 23.37 -21.36 -2.59
N LEU A 58 23.25 -20.29 -1.81
CA LEU A 58 24.27 -19.24 -1.75
C LEU A 58 25.63 -19.77 -1.28
N GLN A 59 25.69 -20.76 -0.39
CA GLN A 59 26.98 -21.37 0.04
C GLN A 59 27.83 -21.90 -1.13
N TYR A 60 27.20 -22.28 -2.25
CA TYR A 60 27.89 -22.81 -3.43
C TYR A 60 27.97 -21.79 -4.59
N MET A 61 27.12 -20.76 -4.59
CA MET A 61 27.04 -19.76 -5.66
C MET A 61 26.86 -18.37 -5.07
N GLN A 62 27.93 -17.57 -5.09
CA GLN A 62 27.96 -16.21 -4.53
C GLN A 62 27.93 -15.11 -5.60
N VAL A 63 28.28 -15.45 -6.84
CA VAL A 63 28.34 -14.53 -7.99
C VAL A 63 27.47 -15.11 -9.11
N GLY A 64 26.92 -14.23 -9.95
CA GLY A 64 26.06 -14.61 -11.07
C GLY A 64 24.59 -14.29 -10.84
N ALA A 65 23.83 -14.29 -11.92
CA ALA A 65 22.39 -14.02 -11.90
C ALA A 65 21.62 -14.99 -10.99
N GLY A 66 22.04 -16.26 -10.90
CA GLY A 66 21.45 -17.25 -9.98
C GLY A 66 21.58 -16.85 -8.51
N ALA A 67 22.78 -16.42 -8.08
CA ALA A 67 22.99 -15.91 -6.72
C ALA A 67 22.15 -14.67 -6.45
N GLY A 68 22.10 -13.73 -7.39
CA GLY A 68 21.28 -12.53 -7.26
C GLY A 68 19.78 -12.82 -7.13
N ARG A 69 19.26 -13.82 -7.84
CA ARG A 69 17.86 -14.27 -7.69
C ARG A 69 17.59 -14.89 -6.32
N LEU A 70 18.53 -15.66 -5.77
CA LEU A 70 18.41 -16.20 -4.41
C LEU A 70 18.39 -15.08 -3.35
N TYR A 71 19.24 -14.06 -3.51
CA TYR A 71 19.24 -12.88 -2.65
C TYR A 71 17.92 -12.10 -2.73
N LEU A 72 17.37 -11.91 -3.93
CA LEU A 72 16.06 -11.26 -4.11
C LEU A 72 14.92 -12.07 -3.47
N ALA A 73 14.89 -13.39 -3.67
CA ALA A 73 13.89 -14.25 -3.04
C ALA A 73 14.00 -14.21 -1.50
N GLN A 74 15.21 -14.10 -0.95
CA GLN A 74 15.40 -13.91 0.48
C GLN A 74 14.90 -12.53 0.92
N ALA A 75 15.15 -11.48 0.13
CA ALA A 75 14.69 -10.13 0.40
C ALA A 75 13.15 -10.06 0.43
N GLU A 76 12.44 -10.80 -0.43
CA GLU A 76 10.97 -10.93 -0.38
C GLU A 76 10.49 -11.46 0.98
N ILE A 77 11.18 -12.47 1.53
CA ILE A 77 10.83 -13.08 2.82
C ILE A 77 11.13 -12.15 3.98
N GLU A 78 12.25 -11.41 3.94
CA GLU A 78 12.58 -10.44 4.98
C GLU A 78 11.69 -9.19 4.92
N ALA A 79 11.25 -8.78 3.73
CA ALA A 79 10.24 -7.73 3.56
C ALA A 79 8.90 -8.17 4.19
N ASP A 80 8.52 -9.44 4.03
CA ASP A 80 7.33 -9.99 4.69
C ASP A 80 7.40 -9.90 6.23
N ARG A 81 8.61 -10.01 6.78
CA ARG A 81 8.92 -9.89 8.22
C ARG A 81 9.16 -8.43 8.66
N ASN A 82 8.97 -7.47 7.76
CA ASN A 82 9.21 -6.05 7.98
C ASN A 82 10.66 -5.72 8.40
N ARG A 83 11.64 -6.46 7.88
CA ARG A 83 13.07 -6.31 8.14
C ARG A 83 13.77 -5.53 7.03
N TRP A 84 13.38 -4.27 6.88
CA TRP A 84 13.83 -3.41 5.77
C TRP A 84 15.34 -3.14 5.70
N PRO A 85 16.09 -3.02 6.81
CA PRO A 85 17.55 -2.94 6.74
C PRO A 85 18.19 -4.18 6.09
N GLU A 86 17.70 -5.37 6.43
CA GLU A 86 18.13 -6.63 5.83
C GLU A 86 17.74 -6.73 4.35
N VAL A 87 16.54 -6.25 3.98
CA VAL A 87 16.11 -6.14 2.58
C VAL A 87 17.07 -5.26 1.78
N SER A 88 17.52 -4.11 2.34
CA SER A 88 18.51 -3.25 1.68
C SER A 88 19.84 -3.96 1.44
N ASP A 89 20.36 -4.68 2.45
CA ASP A 89 21.61 -5.43 2.34
C ASP A 89 21.52 -6.55 1.29
N LEU A 90 20.40 -7.29 1.27
CA LEU A 90 20.15 -8.35 0.29
C LEU A 90 20.00 -7.80 -1.13
N ALA A 91 19.33 -6.65 -1.31
CA ALA A 91 19.24 -5.98 -2.60
C ALA A 91 20.61 -5.55 -3.11
N GLN A 92 21.46 -4.99 -2.24
CA GLN A 92 22.83 -4.63 -2.59
C GLN A 92 23.65 -5.86 -3.00
N LYS A 93 23.55 -6.96 -2.25
CA LYS A 93 24.22 -8.23 -2.59
C LYS A 93 23.74 -8.80 -3.91
N ALA A 94 22.44 -8.72 -4.20
CA ALA A 94 21.87 -9.16 -5.46
C ALA A 94 22.44 -8.37 -6.64
N ALA A 95 22.49 -7.04 -6.53
CA ALA A 95 23.06 -6.17 -7.55
C ALA A 95 24.55 -6.47 -7.77
N THR A 96 25.33 -6.59 -6.69
CA THR A 96 26.76 -6.92 -6.79
C THR A 96 26.98 -8.27 -7.47
N ALA A 97 26.27 -9.31 -7.04
CA ALA A 97 26.38 -10.65 -7.62
C ALA A 97 26.04 -10.68 -9.13
N ALA A 98 25.06 -9.89 -9.57
CA ALA A 98 24.71 -9.77 -10.99
C ALA A 98 25.76 -8.97 -11.79
N SER A 99 26.25 -7.85 -11.23
CA SER A 99 27.21 -6.97 -11.91
C SER A 99 28.60 -7.61 -12.09
N GLU A 100 29.00 -8.48 -11.17
CA GLU A 100 30.26 -9.25 -11.23
C GLU A 100 30.12 -10.51 -12.10
N SER A 101 28.95 -10.76 -12.67
CA SER A 101 28.75 -11.89 -13.56
C SER A 101 29.46 -11.68 -14.89
N GLU A 102 30.12 -12.71 -15.40
CA GLU A 102 30.63 -12.79 -16.77
C GLU A 102 29.75 -13.78 -17.55
N PRO A 103 28.65 -13.32 -18.17
CA PRO A 103 27.68 -14.23 -18.76
C PRO A 103 28.26 -14.88 -20.03
N GLY A 104 28.31 -16.21 -20.05
CA GLY A 104 28.74 -16.96 -21.23
C GLY A 104 27.73 -16.98 -22.38
N THR A 105 26.49 -16.50 -22.14
CA THR A 105 25.40 -16.50 -23.12
C THR A 105 24.63 -15.17 -23.11
N PRO A 106 24.02 -14.76 -24.25
CA PRO A 106 23.16 -13.57 -24.31
C PRO A 106 21.97 -13.64 -23.33
N GLU A 107 21.38 -14.82 -23.16
CA GLU A 107 20.28 -15.05 -22.21
C GLU A 107 20.73 -14.84 -20.75
N GLY A 108 21.94 -15.30 -20.40
CA GLY A 108 22.53 -15.05 -19.09
C GLY A 108 22.79 -13.57 -18.82
N ALA A 109 23.21 -12.82 -19.84
CA ALA A 109 23.41 -11.37 -19.73
C ALA A 109 22.09 -10.60 -19.52
N LEU A 110 21.03 -11.03 -20.21
CA LEU A 110 19.68 -10.49 -19.99
C LEU A 110 19.21 -10.79 -18.57
N LEU A 111 19.35 -12.02 -18.10
CA LEU A 111 18.94 -12.40 -16.75
C LEU A 111 19.71 -11.62 -15.67
N ALA A 112 21.02 -11.44 -15.83
CA ALA A 112 21.82 -10.60 -14.93
C ALA A 112 21.29 -9.16 -14.88
N SER A 113 20.91 -8.61 -16.02
CA SER A 113 20.33 -7.27 -16.12
C SER A 113 18.95 -7.16 -15.48
N GLU A 114 18.10 -8.18 -15.62
CA GLU A 114 16.80 -8.25 -14.93
C GLU A 114 16.98 -8.29 -13.41
N VAL A 115 18.01 -9.01 -12.92
CA VAL A 115 18.36 -9.05 -11.49
C VAL A 115 18.84 -7.69 -11.00
N GLU A 116 19.71 -6.99 -11.75
CA GLU A 116 20.15 -5.63 -11.38
C GLU A 116 18.96 -4.66 -11.30
N LEU A 117 18.03 -4.75 -12.26
CA LEU A 117 16.82 -3.92 -12.29
C LEU A 117 15.93 -4.21 -11.07
N ALA A 118 15.65 -5.48 -10.80
CA ALA A 118 14.87 -5.91 -9.64
C ALA A 118 15.53 -5.47 -8.32
N ALA A 119 16.85 -5.61 -8.20
CA ALA A 119 17.61 -5.19 -7.03
C ALA A 119 17.51 -3.68 -6.79
N ALA A 120 17.56 -2.87 -7.84
CA ALA A 120 17.37 -1.42 -7.72
C ALA A 120 15.95 -1.07 -7.24
N CYS A 121 14.91 -1.75 -7.75
CA CYS A 121 13.53 -1.57 -7.28
C CYS A 121 13.37 -1.96 -5.80
N VAL A 122 13.91 -3.10 -5.38
CA VAL A 122 13.84 -3.57 -3.99
C VAL A 122 14.64 -2.63 -3.06
N ALA A 123 15.80 -2.16 -3.51
CA ALA A 123 16.61 -1.20 -2.75
C ALA A 123 15.87 0.13 -2.54
N ALA A 124 15.22 0.67 -3.58
CA ALA A 124 14.45 1.89 -3.48
C ALA A 124 13.25 1.73 -2.53
N ARG A 125 12.50 0.63 -2.64
CA ARG A 125 11.40 0.29 -1.71
C ARG A 125 11.89 0.20 -0.27
N ALA A 126 12.99 -0.51 -0.02
CA ALA A 126 13.56 -0.63 1.31
C ALA A 126 14.06 0.71 1.86
N ALA A 127 14.60 1.58 1.00
CA ALA A 127 15.03 2.91 1.40
C ALA A 127 13.85 3.81 1.77
N LEU A 128 12.79 3.84 0.96
CA LEU A 128 11.54 4.54 1.28
C LEU A 128 10.92 4.03 2.59
N ALA A 129 10.96 2.71 2.82
CA ALA A 129 10.51 2.10 4.06
C ALA A 129 11.19 2.63 5.32
N GLN A 130 12.44 3.04 5.17
CA GLN A 130 13.28 3.53 6.25
C GLN A 130 13.31 5.07 6.31
N GLY A 131 12.53 5.77 5.48
CA GLY A 131 12.59 7.22 5.34
C GLY A 131 13.93 7.73 4.77
N ARG A 132 14.64 6.90 4.00
CA ARG A 132 15.93 7.21 3.39
C ARG A 132 15.78 7.66 1.94
N ASP A 133 15.11 8.79 1.74
CA ASP A 133 14.74 9.32 0.41
C ASP A 133 15.94 9.48 -0.54
N ALA A 134 17.07 9.95 -0.02
CA ALA A 134 18.29 10.12 -0.79
C ALA A 134 18.86 8.78 -1.32
N ASP A 135 18.71 7.70 -0.54
CA ASP A 135 19.12 6.36 -0.99
C ASP A 135 18.10 5.79 -1.98
N ALA A 136 16.81 6.08 -1.81
CA ALA A 136 15.78 5.74 -2.79
C ALA A 136 16.04 6.42 -4.13
N PHE A 137 16.48 7.69 -4.14
CA PHE A 137 16.80 8.43 -5.36
C PHE A 137 17.99 7.84 -6.10
N LYS A 138 19.05 7.44 -5.37
CA LYS A 138 20.19 6.72 -5.96
C LYS A 138 19.74 5.40 -6.59
N ALA A 139 18.91 4.63 -5.90
CA ALA A 139 18.40 3.36 -6.41
C ALA A 139 17.53 3.55 -7.66
N ALA A 140 16.67 4.58 -7.70
CA ALA A 140 15.89 4.93 -8.88
C ALA A 140 16.78 5.32 -10.08
N HIS A 141 17.84 6.09 -9.86
CA HIS A 141 18.81 6.43 -10.90
C HIS A 141 19.53 5.19 -11.44
N VAL A 142 19.97 4.27 -10.56
CA VAL A 142 20.60 3.00 -10.97
C VAL A 142 19.62 2.18 -11.81
N CYS A 143 18.35 2.07 -11.39
CA CYS A 143 17.30 1.36 -12.13
C CYS A 143 17.16 1.91 -13.57
N MET A 144 17.07 3.23 -13.72
CA MET A 144 16.96 3.90 -15.01
C MET A 144 18.21 3.70 -15.88
N GLU A 145 19.41 3.74 -15.30
CA GLU A 145 20.65 3.50 -16.02
C GLU A 145 20.73 2.06 -16.55
N THR A 146 20.42 1.08 -15.69
CA THR A 146 20.34 -0.35 -16.06
C THR A 146 19.34 -0.55 -17.19
N ALA A 147 18.13 0.01 -17.09
CA ALA A 147 17.11 -0.09 -18.13
C ALA A 147 17.60 0.42 -19.50
N ARG A 148 18.37 1.52 -19.53
CA ARG A 148 18.88 2.13 -20.77
C ARG A 148 20.06 1.35 -21.37
N ARG A 149 20.92 0.75 -20.54
CA ARG A 149 22.16 0.10 -21.02
C ARG A 149 21.97 -1.38 -21.38
N SER A 150 21.08 -2.09 -20.70
CA SER A 150 21.13 -3.55 -20.64
C SER A 150 20.36 -4.31 -21.72
N PHE A 151 19.41 -3.67 -22.41
CA PHE A 151 18.49 -4.36 -23.33
C PHE A 151 18.69 -3.93 -24.79
N ASN A 152 19.95 -3.75 -25.20
CA ASN A 152 20.30 -3.20 -26.51
C ASN A 152 20.38 -4.24 -27.65
N ALA A 153 20.36 -5.53 -27.33
CA ALA A 153 20.41 -6.61 -28.32
C ALA A 153 19.12 -6.71 -29.16
N PRO A 154 19.20 -7.10 -30.45
CA PRO A 154 18.04 -7.45 -31.25
C PRO A 154 17.22 -8.57 -30.58
N GLY A 155 15.89 -8.43 -30.52
CA GLY A 155 15.00 -9.39 -29.82
C GLY A 155 14.81 -9.11 -28.33
N ALA A 156 15.49 -8.10 -27.77
CA ALA A 156 15.31 -7.66 -26.37
C ALA A 156 14.43 -6.40 -26.25
N GLU A 157 13.70 -6.01 -27.30
CA GLU A 157 12.89 -4.78 -27.34
C GLU A 157 11.84 -4.76 -26.22
N GLU A 158 11.19 -5.90 -25.97
CA GLU A 158 10.20 -6.07 -24.92
C GLU A 158 10.80 -5.83 -23.52
N ARG A 159 11.97 -6.41 -23.25
CA ARG A 159 12.68 -6.22 -21.96
C ARG A 159 13.17 -4.79 -21.79
N ARG A 160 13.60 -4.14 -22.89
CA ARG A 160 13.97 -2.72 -22.87
C ARG A 160 12.77 -1.87 -22.47
N TRP A 161 11.62 -2.13 -23.08
CA TRP A 161 10.38 -1.44 -22.76
C TRP A 161 9.97 -1.67 -21.29
N GLN A 162 10.03 -2.91 -20.79
CA GLN A 162 9.76 -3.23 -19.38
C GLN A 162 10.69 -2.48 -18.42
N GLY A 163 11.98 -2.44 -18.74
CA GLY A 163 12.98 -1.68 -17.98
C GLY A 163 12.66 -0.18 -17.93
N LEU A 164 12.25 0.40 -19.06
CA LEU A 164 11.88 1.82 -19.12
C LEU A 164 10.61 2.13 -18.33
N VAL A 165 9.60 1.26 -18.38
CA VAL A 165 8.38 1.39 -17.56
C VAL A 165 8.75 1.38 -16.08
N LEU A 166 9.52 0.38 -15.64
CA LEU A 166 9.96 0.26 -14.25
C LEU A 166 10.80 1.44 -13.78
N GLY A 167 11.82 1.82 -14.56
CA GLY A 167 12.72 2.91 -14.22
C GLY A 167 11.99 4.24 -14.13
N SER A 168 11.09 4.52 -15.07
CA SER A 168 10.30 5.77 -15.08
C SER A 168 9.29 5.79 -13.93
N SER A 169 8.63 4.66 -13.69
CA SER A 169 7.71 4.48 -12.56
C SER A 169 8.43 4.75 -11.23
N LEU A 170 9.57 4.08 -11.00
CA LEU A 170 10.32 4.22 -9.76
C LEU A 170 10.87 5.64 -9.57
N ALA A 171 11.35 6.28 -10.64
CA ALA A 171 11.76 7.68 -10.59
C ALA A 171 10.58 8.60 -10.21
N GLY A 172 9.42 8.40 -10.84
CA GLY A 172 8.19 9.13 -10.53
C GLY A 172 7.76 8.94 -9.07
N LEU A 173 7.80 7.71 -8.55
CA LEU A 173 7.50 7.40 -7.15
C LEU A 173 8.44 8.15 -6.19
N VAL A 174 9.75 8.03 -6.39
CA VAL A 174 10.72 8.64 -5.47
C VAL A 174 10.66 10.16 -5.52
N GLN A 175 10.46 10.74 -6.71
CA GLN A 175 10.27 12.18 -6.86
C GLN A 175 8.96 12.65 -6.22
N HIS A 176 7.88 11.90 -6.39
CA HIS A 176 6.61 12.19 -5.72
C HIS A 176 6.79 12.14 -4.19
N ALA A 177 7.46 11.11 -3.67
CA ALA A 177 7.77 11.00 -2.25
C ALA A 177 8.63 12.18 -1.75
N ALA A 178 9.59 12.65 -2.56
CA ALA A 178 10.43 13.81 -2.26
C ALA A 178 9.71 15.17 -2.40
N GLY A 179 8.46 15.19 -2.89
CA GLY A 179 7.71 16.42 -3.16
C GLY A 179 8.10 17.14 -4.46
N GLU A 180 8.85 16.49 -5.36
CA GLU A 180 9.23 16.99 -6.68
C GLU A 180 8.10 16.76 -7.71
N PHE A 181 6.91 17.35 -7.47
CA PHE A 181 5.69 17.05 -8.23
C PHE A 181 5.82 17.24 -9.76
N VAL A 182 6.58 18.24 -10.22
CA VAL A 182 6.76 18.49 -11.66
C VAL A 182 7.50 17.32 -12.32
N SER A 183 8.66 16.94 -11.78
CA SER A 183 9.46 15.83 -12.31
C SER A 183 8.76 14.49 -12.13
N ALA A 184 8.04 14.31 -11.02
CA ALA A 184 7.19 13.14 -10.82
C ALA A 184 6.10 13.04 -11.90
N GLY A 185 5.44 14.16 -12.23
CA GLY A 185 4.43 14.24 -13.28
C GLY A 185 4.99 13.93 -14.67
N GLU A 186 6.19 14.41 -15.00
CA GLU A 186 6.89 14.08 -16.26
C GLU A 186 7.15 12.58 -16.38
N ASN A 187 7.63 11.94 -15.31
CA ASN A 187 7.85 10.50 -15.27
C ASN A 187 6.54 9.70 -15.36
N VAL A 188 5.49 10.14 -14.65
CA VAL A 188 4.16 9.52 -14.73
C VAL A 188 3.57 9.63 -16.14
N ALA A 189 3.72 10.78 -16.81
CA ALA A 189 3.29 10.94 -18.19
C ALA A 189 4.03 9.97 -19.13
N ALA A 190 5.36 9.89 -19.01
CA ALA A 190 6.16 8.94 -19.77
C ALA A 190 5.74 7.48 -19.53
N VAL A 191 5.44 7.12 -18.28
CA VAL A 191 4.90 5.79 -17.93
C VAL A 191 3.56 5.53 -18.62
N LEU A 192 2.63 6.49 -18.59
CA LEU A 192 1.31 6.31 -19.21
C LEU A 192 1.41 6.16 -20.74
N GLU A 193 2.34 6.87 -21.38
CA GLU A 193 2.65 6.69 -22.79
C GLU A 193 3.24 5.30 -23.07
N LEU A 194 4.22 4.87 -22.26
CA LEU A 194 4.86 3.57 -22.41
C LEU A 194 3.87 2.41 -22.18
N VAL A 195 3.03 2.48 -21.14
CA VAL A 195 2.01 1.46 -20.85
C VAL A 195 0.90 1.47 -21.91
N GLY A 196 0.57 2.63 -22.46
CA GLY A 196 -0.39 2.75 -23.57
C GLY A 196 0.17 2.29 -24.92
N HIS A 197 1.49 2.14 -25.05
CA HIS A 197 2.14 1.77 -26.30
C HIS A 197 1.87 0.29 -26.62
N GLN A 198 1.03 0.04 -27.62
CA GLN A 198 0.87 -1.28 -28.22
C GLN A 198 2.00 -1.49 -29.25
N ASP A 199 2.80 -2.55 -29.07
CA ASP A 199 3.67 -3.01 -30.15
C ASP A 199 2.76 -3.41 -31.33
N LEU A 200 2.92 -2.78 -32.49
CA LEU A 200 2.09 -3.05 -33.66
C LEU A 200 2.55 -4.31 -34.42
N ARG A 201 3.70 -4.88 -34.07
CA ARG A 201 4.33 -6.01 -34.78
C ARG A 201 4.05 -7.35 -34.10
N ASN A 202 4.01 -7.34 -32.78
CA ASN A 202 3.65 -8.47 -31.94
C ASN A 202 2.33 -8.12 -31.28
N GLY A 203 1.37 -9.04 -31.23
CA GLY A 203 0.05 -8.80 -30.62
C GLY A 203 0.13 -8.29 -29.17
N PRO A 204 -1.03 -8.11 -28.50
CA PRO A 204 -1.00 -7.62 -27.13
C PRO A 204 -0.08 -8.52 -26.29
N PRO A 205 0.77 -7.93 -25.44
CA PRO A 205 1.55 -8.66 -24.46
C PRO A 205 0.89 -9.89 -23.83
N GLU A 206 1.61 -11.01 -23.72
CA GLU A 206 1.24 -12.09 -22.80
C GLU A 206 2.10 -11.97 -21.51
N ALA A 207 1.46 -12.06 -20.33
CA ALA A 207 2.06 -12.13 -18.98
C ALA A 207 2.91 -10.93 -18.49
N ARG A 208 2.57 -9.68 -18.84
CA ARG A 208 3.41 -8.47 -18.61
C ARG A 208 3.16 -7.70 -17.31
N ASP A 209 2.32 -8.20 -16.41
CA ASP A 209 1.42 -7.26 -15.73
C ASP A 209 1.85 -6.74 -14.35
N ASN A 210 2.89 -7.27 -13.68
CA ASN A 210 3.24 -6.69 -12.36
C ASN A 210 3.88 -5.30 -12.49
N LEU A 211 4.66 -5.11 -13.56
CA LEU A 211 5.32 -3.84 -13.83
C LEU A 211 4.30 -2.78 -14.24
N VAL A 212 3.34 -3.19 -15.07
CA VAL A 212 2.22 -2.34 -15.49
C VAL A 212 1.30 -2.04 -14.31
N ALA A 213 1.03 -3.01 -13.45
CA ALA A 213 0.26 -2.82 -12.23
C ALA A 213 0.91 -1.79 -11.30
N ASP A 214 2.19 -1.97 -10.97
CA ASP A 214 2.91 -1.05 -10.07
C ASP A 214 2.99 0.36 -10.68
N ALA A 215 3.21 0.45 -12.00
CA ALA A 215 3.25 1.71 -12.74
C ALA A 215 1.90 2.43 -12.79
N LEU A 216 0.82 1.73 -13.15
CA LEU A 216 -0.52 2.29 -13.20
C LEU A 216 -1.03 2.68 -11.82
N LYS A 217 -0.68 1.88 -10.80
CA LYS A 217 -0.97 2.20 -9.41
C LYS A 217 -0.28 3.51 -9.01
N GLN A 218 1.03 3.60 -9.18
CA GLN A 218 1.77 4.82 -8.84
C GLN A 218 1.24 6.04 -9.61
N ALA A 219 0.85 5.88 -10.88
CA ALA A 219 0.18 6.92 -11.65
C ALA A 219 -1.19 7.30 -11.06
N ALA A 220 -2.02 6.33 -10.65
CA ALA A 220 -3.30 6.59 -10.01
C ALA A 220 -3.13 7.43 -8.74
N GLU A 221 -2.16 7.06 -7.91
CA GLU A 221 -1.84 7.76 -6.66
C GLU A 221 -1.26 9.15 -6.90
N PHE A 222 -0.44 9.33 -7.93
CA PHE A 222 -0.01 10.66 -8.34
C PHE A 222 -1.19 11.53 -8.80
N ARG A 223 -2.12 10.98 -9.59
CA ARG A 223 -3.33 11.72 -10.01
C ARG A 223 -4.24 12.09 -8.85
N LEU A 224 -4.30 11.25 -7.82
CA LEU A 224 -4.93 11.61 -6.55
C LEU A 224 -4.27 12.84 -5.91
N SER A 225 -2.94 13.00 -6.03
CA SER A 225 -2.16 14.18 -5.55
C SER A 225 -2.51 15.46 -6.25
N GLU A 226 -2.90 15.36 -7.50
CA GLU A 226 -3.33 16.50 -8.30
C GLU A 226 -4.82 16.82 -8.09
N GLY A 227 -5.54 16.04 -7.28
CA GLY A 227 -6.99 16.15 -7.11
C GLY A 227 -7.80 15.61 -8.28
N LEU A 228 -7.17 14.88 -9.21
CA LEU A 228 -7.79 14.29 -10.41
C LEU A 228 -8.42 12.93 -10.08
N SER A 229 -9.41 12.92 -9.17
CA SER A 229 -10.04 11.70 -8.65
C SER A 229 -10.65 10.80 -9.74
N GLY A 230 -11.24 11.37 -10.78
CA GLY A 230 -11.81 10.59 -11.90
C GLY A 230 -10.75 9.83 -12.70
N GLU A 231 -9.62 10.45 -13.02
CA GLU A 231 -8.49 9.79 -13.69
C GLU A 231 -7.84 8.74 -12.78
N ALA A 232 -7.63 9.10 -11.51
CA ALA A 232 -7.09 8.19 -10.52
C ALA A 232 -7.93 6.92 -10.36
N GLN A 233 -9.26 7.04 -10.32
CA GLN A 233 -10.15 5.88 -10.23
C GLN A 233 -9.99 4.94 -11.44
N GLN A 234 -9.93 5.51 -12.65
CA GLN A 234 -9.74 4.73 -13.87
C GLN A 234 -8.38 4.02 -13.89
N LEU A 235 -7.31 4.70 -13.47
CA LEU A 235 -5.97 4.13 -13.38
C LEU A 235 -5.89 3.06 -12.30
N GLY A 236 -6.45 3.28 -11.11
CA GLY A 236 -6.51 2.31 -10.02
C GLY A 236 -7.21 1.03 -10.41
N LYS A 237 -8.36 1.13 -11.08
CA LYS A 237 -9.09 -0.04 -11.61
C LYS A 237 -8.28 -0.82 -12.63
N ARG A 238 -7.59 -0.13 -13.54
CA ARG A 238 -6.69 -0.78 -14.51
C ARG A 238 -5.49 -1.44 -13.83
N ALA A 239 -4.93 -0.80 -12.81
CA ALA A 239 -3.85 -1.34 -12.01
C ALA A 239 -4.28 -2.61 -11.26
N ALA A 240 -5.49 -2.63 -10.70
CA ALA A 240 -6.02 -3.81 -10.00
C ALA A 240 -6.18 -5.01 -10.94
N VAL A 241 -6.76 -4.81 -12.13
CA VAL A 241 -6.89 -5.88 -13.15
C VAL A 241 -5.51 -6.42 -13.56
N ALA A 242 -4.54 -5.53 -13.80
CA ALA A 242 -3.17 -5.93 -14.11
C ALA A 242 -2.52 -6.69 -12.93
N ALA A 243 -2.72 -6.24 -11.70
CA ALA A 243 -2.16 -6.86 -10.52
C ALA A 243 -2.75 -8.25 -10.26
N GLU A 244 -4.05 -8.47 -10.52
CA GLU A 244 -4.69 -9.80 -10.43
C GLU A 244 -4.07 -10.79 -11.42
N ALA A 245 -3.87 -10.37 -12.67
CA ALA A 245 -3.21 -11.18 -13.69
C ALA A 245 -1.76 -11.51 -13.30
N ALA A 246 -1.01 -10.49 -12.88
CA ALA A 246 0.36 -10.62 -12.41
C ALA A 246 0.49 -11.59 -11.22
N LEU A 247 -0.42 -11.49 -10.25
CA LEU A 247 -0.44 -12.36 -9.09
C LEU A 247 -0.75 -13.81 -9.49
N ALA A 248 -1.65 -14.03 -10.45
CA ALA A 248 -1.92 -15.37 -10.97
C ALA A 248 -0.67 -15.99 -11.61
N ASP A 249 0.04 -15.23 -12.45
CA ASP A 249 1.25 -15.68 -13.15
C ASP A 249 2.44 -15.89 -12.20
N SER A 250 2.52 -15.08 -11.14
CA SER A 250 3.62 -15.13 -10.17
C SER A 250 3.73 -16.46 -9.42
N LYS A 251 2.64 -17.21 -9.28
CA LYS A 251 2.59 -18.47 -8.51
C LYS A 251 3.52 -19.54 -9.06
N ASN A 252 3.76 -19.53 -10.37
CA ASN A 252 4.63 -20.49 -11.06
C ASN A 252 5.90 -19.85 -11.60
N SER A 253 6.06 -18.54 -11.42
CA SER A 253 7.22 -17.81 -11.93
C SER A 253 8.39 -17.87 -10.96
N THR A 254 9.59 -17.98 -11.51
CA THR A 254 10.85 -17.79 -10.79
C THR A 254 11.57 -16.51 -11.26
N SER A 255 10.93 -15.71 -12.11
CA SER A 255 11.50 -14.45 -12.61
C SER A 255 11.83 -13.50 -11.44
N PRO A 256 12.98 -12.81 -11.49
CA PRO A 256 13.33 -11.79 -10.50
C PRO A 256 12.38 -10.57 -10.55
N LEU A 257 11.71 -10.34 -11.68
CA LEU A 257 10.79 -9.21 -11.86
C LEU A 257 9.34 -9.54 -11.47
N LEU A 258 9.04 -10.79 -11.12
CA LEU A 258 7.70 -11.24 -10.75
C LEU A 258 7.72 -11.97 -9.41
N SER A 259 7.57 -11.20 -8.32
CA SER A 259 7.37 -11.72 -6.97
C SER A 259 5.88 -11.85 -6.65
N PRO A 260 5.44 -12.98 -6.08
CA PRO A 260 4.07 -13.12 -5.60
C PRO A 260 3.75 -12.20 -4.41
N VAL A 261 4.75 -11.87 -3.58
CA VAL A 261 4.59 -10.93 -2.47
C VAL A 261 4.34 -9.53 -3.03
N PHE A 262 5.23 -9.04 -3.89
CA PHE A 262 5.10 -7.69 -4.44
C PHE A 262 3.92 -7.53 -5.40
N ALA A 263 3.54 -8.57 -6.15
CA ALA A 263 2.34 -8.53 -6.99
C ALA A 263 1.06 -8.45 -6.15
N GLY A 264 1.00 -9.19 -5.05
CA GLY A 264 -0.13 -9.11 -4.13
C GLY A 264 -0.20 -7.78 -3.38
N GLU A 265 0.94 -7.20 -3.00
CA GLU A 265 0.98 -5.83 -2.45
C GLU A 265 0.49 -4.82 -3.48
N ALA A 266 0.95 -4.90 -4.73
CA ALA A 266 0.49 -4.02 -5.80
C ALA A 266 -1.03 -4.12 -6.02
N LEU A 267 -1.61 -5.32 -5.87
CA LEU A 267 -3.06 -5.52 -5.93
C LEU A 267 -3.79 -4.82 -4.79
N ALA A 268 -3.32 -5.00 -3.55
CA ALA A 268 -3.92 -4.35 -2.38
C ALA A 268 -3.86 -2.82 -2.52
N ASP A 269 -2.69 -2.29 -2.90
CA ASP A 269 -2.50 -0.86 -3.04
C ASP A 269 -3.29 -0.27 -4.22
N ALA A 270 -3.46 -1.01 -5.33
CA ALA A 270 -4.29 -0.58 -6.45
C ALA A 270 -5.76 -0.39 -6.04
N TRP A 271 -6.29 -1.32 -5.25
CA TRP A 271 -7.63 -1.18 -4.67
C TRP A 271 -7.70 -0.04 -3.65
N LEU A 272 -6.64 0.19 -2.86
CA LEU A 272 -6.57 1.35 -1.98
C LEU A 272 -6.60 2.67 -2.75
N ALA A 273 -5.84 2.78 -3.85
CA ALA A 273 -5.85 3.97 -4.70
C ALA A 273 -7.24 4.21 -5.31
N GLU A 274 -7.88 3.18 -5.85
CA GLU A 274 -9.25 3.29 -6.37
C GLU A 274 -10.24 3.72 -5.27
N SER A 275 -10.15 3.12 -4.08
CA SER A 275 -11.04 3.45 -2.97
C SER A 275 -10.91 4.90 -2.52
N GLN A 276 -9.69 5.42 -2.44
CA GLN A 276 -9.43 6.82 -2.10
C GLN A 276 -9.95 7.76 -3.19
N ALA A 277 -9.86 7.36 -4.46
CA ALA A 277 -10.47 8.09 -5.57
C ALA A 277 -12.00 8.16 -5.44
N SER A 278 -12.63 7.03 -5.09
CA SER A 278 -14.06 6.96 -4.82
C SER A 278 -14.46 7.80 -3.60
N MET A 279 -13.68 7.77 -2.51
CA MET A 279 -13.89 8.63 -1.34
C MET A 279 -13.79 10.11 -1.71
N ALA A 280 -12.78 10.50 -2.50
CA ALA A 280 -12.58 11.86 -3.02
C ALA A 280 -13.73 12.34 -3.93
N GLY A 281 -14.46 11.40 -4.54
CA GLY A 281 -15.68 11.66 -5.30
C GLY A 281 -16.96 11.53 -4.47
N SER A 282 -16.86 11.31 -3.16
CA SER A 282 -17.97 10.97 -2.25
C SER A 282 -18.81 9.75 -2.68
N ALA A 283 -18.22 8.84 -3.46
CA ALA A 283 -18.81 7.57 -3.87
C ALA A 283 -18.58 6.49 -2.79
N TRP A 284 -19.23 6.66 -1.63
CA TRP A 284 -18.97 5.86 -0.43
C TRP A 284 -19.25 4.35 -0.57
N GLU A 285 -20.26 3.96 -1.35
CA GLU A 285 -20.58 2.54 -1.59
C GLU A 285 -19.49 1.85 -2.42
N ASP A 286 -18.97 2.54 -3.44
CA ASP A 286 -17.87 2.04 -4.28
C ASP A 286 -16.56 1.99 -3.47
N ALA A 287 -16.31 3.01 -2.65
CA ALA A 287 -15.16 3.05 -1.74
C ALA A 287 -15.18 1.88 -0.73
N GLU A 288 -16.33 1.56 -0.14
CA GLU A 288 -16.45 0.45 0.80
C GLU A 288 -16.22 -0.92 0.15
N THR A 289 -16.72 -1.08 -1.08
CA THR A 289 -16.52 -2.31 -1.87
C THR A 289 -15.03 -2.50 -2.21
N THR A 290 -14.38 -1.44 -2.69
CA THR A 290 -12.96 -1.47 -3.06
C THR A 290 -12.04 -1.60 -1.85
N LEU A 291 -12.36 -0.99 -0.71
CA LEU A 291 -11.65 -1.21 0.56
C LEU A 291 -11.77 -2.66 1.06
N SER A 292 -12.93 -3.29 0.88
CA SER A 292 -13.10 -4.70 1.21
C SER A 292 -12.23 -5.61 0.34
N ASN A 293 -12.11 -5.29 -0.96
CA ASN A 293 -11.19 -6.00 -1.87
C ASN A 293 -9.72 -5.76 -1.48
N ALA A 294 -9.36 -4.52 -1.14
CA ALA A 294 -8.01 -4.18 -0.67
C ALA A 294 -7.65 -4.95 0.60
N LEU A 295 -8.59 -5.07 1.55
CA LEU A 295 -8.39 -5.81 2.79
C LEU A 295 -8.13 -7.30 2.50
N ALA A 296 -8.99 -7.93 1.69
CA ALA A 296 -8.82 -9.33 1.31
C ALA A 296 -7.48 -9.59 0.60
N ALA A 297 -7.07 -8.68 -0.31
CA ALA A 297 -5.78 -8.75 -0.97
C ALA A 297 -4.62 -8.62 0.03
N ALA A 298 -4.65 -7.61 0.90
CA ALA A 298 -3.62 -7.38 1.91
C ALA A 298 -3.48 -8.56 2.89
N GLU A 299 -4.60 -9.10 3.39
CA GLU A 299 -4.60 -10.26 4.29
C GLU A 299 -4.06 -11.52 3.61
N SER A 300 -4.37 -11.73 2.32
CA SER A 300 -3.85 -12.88 1.57
C SER A 300 -2.33 -12.85 1.43
N VAL A 301 -1.74 -11.66 1.40
CA VAL A 301 -0.31 -11.45 1.19
C VAL A 301 0.46 -11.35 2.49
N ALA A 302 -0.04 -10.59 3.46
CA ALA A 302 0.67 -10.26 4.69
C ALA A 302 0.21 -11.08 5.91
N GLY A 303 -0.99 -11.67 5.84
CA GLY A 303 -1.68 -12.27 6.98
C GLY A 303 -2.48 -11.25 7.80
N GLU A 304 -3.56 -11.71 8.44
CA GLU A 304 -4.58 -10.88 9.12
C GLU A 304 -4.05 -9.95 10.22
N SER A 305 -2.89 -10.25 10.82
CA SER A 305 -2.33 -9.51 11.96
C SER A 305 -1.11 -8.66 11.61
N CYS A 306 -0.77 -8.53 10.33
CA CYS A 306 0.41 -7.79 9.89
C CYS A 306 0.18 -6.27 9.93
N ALA A 307 1.23 -5.51 10.28
CA ALA A 307 1.21 -4.04 10.27
C ALA A 307 0.80 -3.43 8.91
N ARG A 308 1.07 -4.12 7.78
CA ARG A 308 0.64 -3.69 6.44
C ARG A 308 -0.90 -3.65 6.28
N VAL A 309 -1.63 -4.53 6.98
CA VAL A 309 -3.10 -4.53 6.97
C VAL A 309 -3.67 -3.29 7.67
N ALA A 310 -2.93 -2.72 8.61
CA ALA A 310 -3.36 -1.54 9.37
C ALA A 310 -3.66 -0.32 8.49
N VAL A 311 -2.98 -0.17 7.35
CA VAL A 311 -3.23 0.92 6.39
C VAL A 311 -4.66 0.84 5.82
N VAL A 312 -5.10 -0.38 5.47
CA VAL A 312 -6.45 -0.61 4.95
C VAL A 312 -7.51 -0.37 6.03
N LEU A 313 -7.24 -0.81 7.26
CA LEU A 313 -8.12 -0.58 8.41
C LEU A 313 -8.24 0.92 8.73
N LEU A 314 -7.14 1.66 8.66
CA LEU A 314 -7.10 3.11 8.83
C LEU A 314 -7.97 3.84 7.80
N LEU A 315 -7.84 3.51 6.52
CA LEU A 315 -8.65 4.12 5.47
C LEU A 315 -10.14 3.76 5.60
N THR A 316 -10.44 2.50 5.95
CA THR A 316 -11.81 2.06 6.24
C THR A 316 -12.39 2.80 7.45
N ALA A 317 -11.61 2.96 8.52
CA ALA A 317 -12.01 3.74 9.69
C ALA A 317 -12.28 5.22 9.34
N HIS A 318 -11.45 5.79 8.47
CA HIS A 318 -11.64 7.15 7.99
C HIS A 318 -12.95 7.31 7.21
N MET A 319 -13.23 6.39 6.27
CA MET A 319 -14.49 6.35 5.55
C MET A 319 -15.70 6.20 6.49
N TYR A 320 -15.61 5.30 7.47
CA TYR A 320 -16.68 5.11 8.46
C TYR A 320 -16.88 6.33 9.36
N SER A 321 -15.80 7.05 9.70
CA SER A 321 -15.90 8.32 10.43
C SER A 321 -16.66 9.37 9.62
N ARG A 322 -16.37 9.47 8.32
CA ARG A 322 -17.03 10.42 7.40
C ARG A 322 -18.49 10.07 7.11
N THR A 323 -18.84 8.79 7.15
CA THR A 323 -20.22 8.31 6.94
C THR A 323 -21.04 8.17 8.22
N GLY A 324 -20.53 8.67 9.36
CA GLY A 324 -21.24 8.65 10.64
C GLY A 324 -21.29 7.29 11.35
N ARG A 325 -20.58 6.27 10.85
CA ARG A 325 -20.50 4.92 11.43
C ARG A 325 -19.45 4.85 12.54
N VAL A 326 -19.61 5.70 13.55
CA VAL A 326 -18.64 5.98 14.61
C VAL A 326 -18.13 4.71 15.32
N THR A 327 -19.03 3.82 15.76
CA THR A 327 -18.64 2.63 16.53
C THR A 327 -17.74 1.69 15.73
N LEU A 328 -18.02 1.53 14.44
CA LEU A 328 -17.19 0.72 13.55
C LEU A 328 -15.85 1.40 13.31
N ALA A 329 -15.86 2.71 13.04
CA ALA A 329 -14.64 3.49 12.86
C ALA A 329 -13.70 3.42 14.08
N GLU A 330 -14.22 3.61 15.29
CA GLU A 330 -13.43 3.55 16.52
C GLU A 330 -12.81 2.15 16.73
N GLY A 331 -13.58 1.09 16.47
CA GLY A 331 -13.07 -0.29 16.53
C GLY A 331 -11.90 -0.52 15.57
N LEU A 332 -12.02 -0.05 14.32
CA LEU A 332 -10.98 -0.17 13.30
C LEU A 332 -9.73 0.65 13.63
N TYR A 333 -9.87 1.89 14.11
CA TYR A 333 -8.73 2.69 14.57
C TYR A 333 -7.94 2.01 15.68
N ARG A 334 -8.64 1.40 16.65
CA ARG A 334 -8.00 0.68 17.77
C ARG A 334 -7.25 -0.55 17.29
N GLU A 335 -7.83 -1.34 16.39
CA GLU A 335 -7.16 -2.53 15.87
C GLU A 335 -5.95 -2.13 15.00
N ALA A 336 -6.09 -1.11 14.15
CA ALA A 336 -4.98 -0.57 13.39
C ALA A 336 -3.85 -0.06 14.31
N ALA A 337 -4.16 0.70 15.35
CA ALA A 337 -3.17 1.18 16.32
C ALA A 337 -2.44 0.02 17.03
N LYS A 338 -3.17 -1.03 17.39
CA LYS A 338 -2.61 -2.25 18.00
C LYS A 338 -1.67 -2.99 17.05
N MET A 339 -2.03 -3.14 15.77
CA MET A 339 -1.16 -3.74 14.75
C MET A 339 0.13 -2.93 14.55
N LEU A 340 0.03 -1.60 14.62
CA LEU A 340 1.18 -0.69 14.54
C LEU A 340 1.94 -0.55 15.88
N SER A 341 1.43 -1.14 16.96
CA SER A 341 1.97 -1.03 18.32
C SER A 341 2.11 0.41 18.83
N ILE A 342 1.17 1.30 18.47
CA ILE A 342 1.17 2.70 18.89
C ILE A 342 0.11 3.01 19.95
N SER A 343 0.44 3.89 20.90
CA SER A 343 -0.52 4.37 21.91
C SER A 343 -0.14 5.74 22.47
N PRO A 344 -1.11 6.55 22.95
CA PRO A 344 -0.85 7.86 23.54
C PRO A 344 0.04 7.84 24.79
N ALA A 345 0.06 6.71 25.51
CA ALA A 345 0.82 6.57 26.75
C ALA A 345 2.35 6.49 26.51
N GLY A 346 2.77 6.26 25.26
CA GLY A 346 4.18 6.12 24.88
C GLY A 346 4.74 7.26 24.03
N ALA A 347 4.10 8.44 23.99
CA ALA A 347 4.47 9.52 23.08
C ALA A 347 5.92 10.04 23.21
N GLU A 348 6.59 9.79 24.35
CA GLU A 348 8.00 10.16 24.57
C GLU A 348 9.01 9.05 24.18
N ASP A 349 8.54 7.82 23.92
CA ASP A 349 9.34 6.62 23.66
C ASP A 349 8.69 5.75 22.56
N VAL A 350 8.20 6.38 21.48
CA VAL A 350 7.55 5.64 20.37
C VAL A 350 8.63 5.00 19.49
N ASP A 351 9.03 3.79 19.83
CA ASP A 351 9.90 2.97 18.99
C ASP A 351 9.11 2.40 17.81
N LEU A 352 8.90 3.22 16.76
CA LEU A 352 8.23 2.82 15.52
C LEU A 352 9.12 1.93 14.66
N LYS A 353 9.40 0.72 15.15
CA LYS A 353 10.15 -0.30 14.37
C LYS A 353 9.33 -0.94 13.27
N LEU A 354 7.99 -0.82 13.33
CA LEU A 354 7.08 -1.57 12.47
C LEU A 354 6.61 -0.79 11.24
N VAL A 355 6.47 0.54 11.33
CA VAL A 355 6.02 1.38 10.22
C VAL A 355 6.65 2.74 10.28
N HIS A 356 6.69 3.42 9.13
CA HIS A 356 7.21 4.77 9.05
C HIS A 356 6.40 5.77 9.90
N PRO A 357 7.04 6.78 10.53
CA PRO A 357 6.38 7.68 11.46
C PRO A 357 5.17 8.42 10.92
N SER A 358 5.19 8.82 9.65
CA SER A 358 4.08 9.55 9.05
C SER A 358 2.79 8.73 8.88
N LEU A 359 2.87 7.40 8.78
CA LEU A 359 1.67 6.55 8.83
C LEU A 359 1.07 6.53 10.26
N GLY A 360 1.92 6.42 11.27
CA GLY A 360 1.51 6.51 12.67
C GLY A 360 0.91 7.88 13.00
N ALA A 361 1.50 8.96 12.48
CA ALA A 361 0.99 10.33 12.60
C ALA A 361 -0.40 10.46 11.99
N LEU A 362 -0.62 9.94 10.76
CA LEU A 362 -1.92 9.94 10.13
C LEU A 362 -2.97 9.19 10.96
N LEU A 363 -2.65 7.97 11.41
CA LEU A 363 -3.58 7.18 12.20
C LEU A 363 -3.98 7.93 13.46
N ALA A 364 -2.98 8.38 14.23
CA ALA A 364 -3.20 9.10 15.47
C ALA A 364 -4.01 10.38 15.25
N TRP A 365 -3.73 11.14 14.18
CA TRP A 365 -4.46 12.36 13.84
C TRP A 365 -5.92 12.08 13.47
N ARG A 366 -6.17 11.12 12.58
CA ARG A 366 -7.53 10.75 12.15
C ARG A 366 -8.34 10.18 13.31
N TYR A 367 -7.71 9.42 14.20
CA TYR A 367 -8.39 8.93 15.38
C TYR A 367 -8.69 10.06 16.38
N ALA A 368 -7.78 11.01 16.55
CA ALA A 368 -8.02 12.21 17.37
C ALA A 368 -9.20 13.04 16.85
N GLN A 369 -9.31 13.23 15.52
CA GLN A 369 -10.47 13.87 14.87
C GLN A 369 -11.79 13.17 15.25
N LEU A 370 -11.83 11.83 15.17
CA LEU A 370 -13.02 11.07 15.56
C LEU A 370 -13.35 11.28 17.05
N LEU A 371 -12.35 11.17 17.92
CA LEU A 371 -12.55 11.31 19.37
C LEU A 371 -12.99 12.72 19.77
N ASN A 372 -12.52 13.77 19.07
CA ASN A 372 -12.97 15.15 19.28
C ASN A 372 -14.45 15.35 18.93
N ALA A 373 -14.97 14.59 17.97
CA ALA A 373 -16.40 14.59 17.64
C ALA A 373 -17.26 13.89 18.70
N LEU A 374 -16.67 13.14 19.65
CA LEU A 374 -17.40 12.35 20.63
C LEU A 374 -17.51 13.02 22.00
N PRO A 375 -18.70 12.94 22.66
CA PRO A 375 -18.89 13.56 23.95
C PRO A 375 -18.00 12.90 25.01
N ARG A 376 -17.38 13.72 25.85
CA ARG A 376 -16.55 13.29 27.01
C ARG A 376 -15.29 12.49 26.64
N ARG A 377 -14.76 12.64 25.42
CA ARG A 377 -13.51 11.97 25.00
C ARG A 377 -12.32 12.92 24.79
N ALA A 378 -12.45 14.20 25.17
CA ALA A 378 -11.43 15.24 24.95
C ALA A 378 -10.03 14.89 25.50
N THR A 379 -9.93 14.30 26.70
CA THR A 379 -8.63 13.92 27.28
C THR A 379 -7.91 12.85 26.45
N GLU A 380 -8.65 11.89 25.91
CA GLU A 380 -8.10 10.83 25.07
C GLU A 380 -7.71 11.38 23.70
N ALA A 381 -8.57 12.23 23.11
CA ALA A 381 -8.29 12.91 21.85
C ALA A 381 -6.99 13.72 21.93
N ALA A 382 -6.79 14.49 23.02
CA ALA A 382 -5.56 15.24 23.26
C ALA A 382 -4.32 14.35 23.44
N GLY A 383 -4.49 13.11 23.92
CA GLY A 383 -3.42 12.12 23.95
C GLY A 383 -2.99 11.69 22.54
N TRP A 384 -3.95 11.33 21.70
CA TRP A 384 -3.70 10.94 20.31
C TRP A 384 -3.17 12.09 19.46
N GLU A 385 -3.65 13.31 19.67
CA GLU A 385 -3.14 14.50 19.00
C GLU A 385 -1.65 14.73 19.32
N ARG A 386 -1.25 14.66 20.60
CA ARG A 386 0.16 14.80 21.00
C ARG A 386 1.04 13.75 20.35
N LEU A 387 0.59 12.50 20.32
CA LEU A 387 1.29 11.42 19.62
C LEU A 387 1.42 11.73 18.12
N ALA A 388 0.34 12.15 17.47
CA ALA A 388 0.36 12.49 16.04
C ALA A 388 1.37 13.59 15.72
N ARG A 389 1.46 14.63 16.56
CA ARG A 389 2.43 15.73 16.40
C ARG A 389 3.86 15.24 16.57
N ALA A 390 4.14 14.47 17.63
CA ALA A 390 5.48 13.91 17.85
C ALA A 390 5.94 13.04 16.65
N LEU A 391 5.04 12.19 16.13
CA LEU A 391 5.35 11.36 14.97
C LEU A 391 5.51 12.14 13.66
N HIS A 392 4.77 13.24 13.49
CA HIS A 392 4.96 14.15 12.36
C HIS A 392 6.24 14.99 12.48
N GLU A 393 6.74 15.28 13.68
CA GLU A 393 8.03 15.93 13.86
C GLU A 393 9.20 15.01 13.46
N GLU A 394 9.09 13.71 13.73
CA GLU A 394 10.06 12.70 13.27
C GLU A 394 10.05 12.53 11.75
N ALA A 395 8.86 12.61 11.14
CA ALA A 395 8.71 12.55 9.69
C ALA A 395 7.75 13.61 9.14
N PRO A 396 8.18 14.88 8.98
CA PRO A 396 7.31 15.96 8.51
C PRO A 396 6.85 15.75 7.07
N THR A 397 5.55 15.96 6.87
CA THR A 397 4.84 15.70 5.61
C THR A 397 4.32 17.02 5.04
N GLY A 398 4.33 17.27 3.73
CA GLY A 398 3.83 18.54 3.16
C GLY A 398 4.79 19.74 3.25
N GLY A 399 6.10 19.50 3.38
CA GLY A 399 7.14 20.54 3.38
C GLY A 399 7.75 20.81 4.76
N LEU A 400 8.91 21.46 4.78
CA LEU A 400 9.64 21.73 6.03
C LEU A 400 8.84 22.67 6.95
N GLY A 401 8.51 22.19 8.16
CA GLY A 401 7.79 22.99 9.16
C GLY A 401 6.29 23.13 8.91
N SER A 402 5.72 22.33 8.00
CA SER A 402 4.27 22.21 7.85
C SER A 402 3.63 21.73 9.15
N ALA A 403 2.54 22.38 9.54
CA ALA A 403 1.76 21.92 10.68
C ALA A 403 0.94 20.68 10.27
N PRO A 404 0.72 19.69 11.15
CA PRO A 404 -0.13 18.54 10.84
C PRO A 404 -1.51 18.94 10.28
N GLU A 405 -2.07 20.05 10.73
CA GLU A 405 -3.34 20.62 10.25
C GLU A 405 -3.33 20.96 8.76
N THR A 406 -2.18 21.41 8.22
CA THR A 406 -2.08 21.75 6.79
C THR A 406 -2.12 20.50 5.92
N VAL A 407 -1.74 19.35 6.49
CA VAL A 407 -1.67 18.08 5.76
C VAL A 407 -2.91 17.24 6.01
N PHE A 408 -3.34 17.11 7.26
CA PHE A 408 -4.40 16.20 7.67
C PHE A 408 -5.75 16.90 7.90
N GLY A 409 -5.80 18.23 7.75
CA GLY A 409 -6.97 19.05 8.03
C GLY A 409 -7.16 19.36 9.51
N SER A 410 -8.13 20.22 9.83
CA SER A 410 -8.41 20.63 11.21
C SER A 410 -8.85 19.46 12.09
N LEU A 411 -8.54 19.52 13.40
CA LEU A 411 -9.00 18.53 14.37
C LEU A 411 -10.52 18.50 14.53
N ASP A 412 -11.15 19.63 14.22
CA ASP A 412 -12.59 19.85 14.28
C ASP A 412 -13.31 19.43 12.99
N ALA A 413 -12.62 18.80 12.02
CA ALA A 413 -13.18 18.45 10.71
C ALA A 413 -14.39 17.49 10.77
N LEU A 414 -14.55 16.74 11.86
CA LEU A 414 -15.71 15.89 12.12
C LEU A 414 -16.71 16.53 13.10
N THR A 415 -16.40 17.70 13.62
CA THR A 415 -17.24 18.47 14.53
C THR A 415 -18.03 19.52 13.77
N GLY A 416 -19.31 19.64 14.06
CA GLY A 416 -20.18 20.63 13.42
C GLY A 416 -21.60 20.11 13.27
N ASN A 417 -22.56 21.03 13.32
CA ASN A 417 -23.90 20.73 12.83
C ASN A 417 -23.81 20.54 11.32
N VAL A 418 -24.53 19.55 10.79
CA VAL A 418 -24.60 19.21 9.36
C VAL A 418 -25.46 20.26 8.62
N VAL A 419 -25.08 21.53 8.74
CA VAL A 419 -25.89 22.67 8.30
C VAL A 419 -24.96 23.70 7.67
N GLY A 420 -25.40 24.26 6.53
CA GLY A 420 -24.61 25.25 5.81
C GLY A 420 -24.37 26.53 6.63
N PRO A 421 -23.35 27.32 6.28
CA PRO A 421 -23.13 28.63 6.90
C PRO A 421 -24.40 29.49 6.76
N GLY A 422 -24.98 29.90 7.88
CA GLY A 422 -26.23 30.67 7.95
C GLY A 422 -27.45 29.93 8.50
N PHE A 423 -27.32 28.65 8.89
CA PHE A 423 -28.38 27.96 9.61
C PHE A 423 -28.44 28.43 11.07
N GLU A 424 -29.49 29.16 11.42
CA GLU A 424 -29.85 29.41 12.81
C GLU A 424 -30.94 28.43 13.26
N PRO A 425 -30.70 27.60 14.30
CA PRO A 425 -31.71 26.71 14.83
C PRO A 425 -32.86 27.51 15.46
N GLY A 426 -34.00 27.57 14.77
CA GLY A 426 -35.23 28.20 15.27
C GLY A 426 -36.15 27.19 16.00
N PRO A 427 -36.85 27.59 17.08
CA PRO A 427 -37.82 26.72 17.76
C PRO A 427 -38.96 26.28 16.83
N GLU A 428 -39.26 27.08 15.81
CA GLU A 428 -40.26 26.84 14.78
C GLU A 428 -39.98 25.57 13.97
N ILE A 429 -38.71 25.26 13.70
CA ILE A 429 -38.33 24.04 12.97
C ILE A 429 -38.64 22.82 13.82
N ARG A 430 -38.40 22.89 15.13
CA ARG A 430 -38.71 21.78 16.05
C ARG A 430 -40.22 21.55 16.12
N GLU A 431 -41.02 22.61 16.26
CA GLU A 431 -42.49 22.50 16.24
C GLU A 431 -42.98 21.93 14.91
N PHE A 432 -42.42 22.37 13.78
CA PHE A 432 -42.74 21.83 12.47
C PHE A 432 -42.38 20.33 12.36
N LEU A 433 -41.22 19.90 12.82
CA LEU A 433 -40.80 18.48 12.78
C LEU A 433 -41.67 17.59 13.68
N GLN A 434 -42.14 18.11 14.82
CA GLN A 434 -42.97 17.36 15.75
C GLN A 434 -44.42 17.25 15.27
N ASP A 435 -45.02 18.37 14.84
CA ASP A 435 -46.47 18.45 14.62
C ASP A 435 -46.86 18.64 13.15
N GLY A 436 -46.00 19.28 12.35
CA GLY A 436 -46.28 19.64 10.95
C GLY A 436 -45.75 18.66 9.91
N CYS A 437 -44.71 17.89 10.24
CA CYS A 437 -44.04 16.99 9.32
C CYS A 437 -44.44 15.53 9.60
N ARG A 438 -44.97 14.85 8.59
CA ARG A 438 -45.26 13.42 8.63
C ARG A 438 -44.30 12.67 7.73
N VAL A 439 -43.62 11.67 8.28
CA VAL A 439 -42.61 10.86 7.58
C VAL A 439 -43.11 9.44 7.46
N LEU A 440 -43.16 8.92 6.23
CA LEU A 440 -43.48 7.52 5.96
C LEU A 440 -42.19 6.73 5.70
N VAL A 441 -41.83 5.84 6.61
CA VAL A 441 -40.69 4.94 6.48
C VAL A 441 -41.14 3.61 5.88
N VAL A 442 -40.74 3.37 4.63
CA VAL A 442 -41.04 2.12 3.91
C VAL A 442 -39.85 1.17 4.05
N GLY A 443 -40.06 0.00 4.65
CA GLY A 443 -39.00 -1.00 4.85
C GLY A 443 -38.36 -0.99 6.25
N ALA A 444 -39.16 -0.78 7.31
CA ALA A 444 -38.71 -0.80 8.72
C ALA A 444 -38.34 -2.21 9.27
N GLY A 445 -37.51 -2.97 8.55
CA GLY A 445 -36.90 -4.22 9.01
C GLY A 445 -35.67 -3.98 9.90
N GLY A 446 -34.74 -4.95 9.98
CA GLY A 446 -33.61 -4.93 10.92
C GLY A 446 -32.73 -3.65 10.91
N LEU A 447 -32.41 -3.09 9.73
CA LEU A 447 -31.71 -1.80 9.59
C LEU A 447 -32.65 -0.60 9.76
N GLY A 448 -33.91 -0.74 9.38
CA GLY A 448 -34.91 0.33 9.50
C GLY A 448 -35.24 0.67 10.96
N CYS A 449 -35.03 -0.25 11.90
CA CYS A 449 -35.15 0.02 13.32
C CYS A 449 -34.13 1.05 13.85
N GLU A 450 -32.92 1.10 13.29
CA GLU A 450 -31.93 2.12 13.66
C GLU A 450 -32.29 3.47 13.01
N LEU A 451 -32.71 3.47 11.75
CA LEU A 451 -33.18 4.69 11.07
C LEU A 451 -34.40 5.33 11.78
N LEU A 452 -35.31 4.52 12.31
CA LEU A 452 -36.44 5.02 13.10
C LEU A 452 -36.00 5.70 14.40
N LYS A 453 -34.95 5.20 15.04
CA LYS A 453 -34.37 5.85 16.23
C LYS A 453 -33.72 7.17 15.83
N ASP A 454 -32.97 7.20 14.73
CA ASP A 454 -32.30 8.41 14.27
C ASP A 454 -33.31 9.50 13.89
N LEU A 455 -34.42 9.15 13.21
CA LEU A 455 -35.50 10.08 12.89
C LEU A 455 -36.21 10.62 14.16
N ALA A 456 -36.49 9.74 15.13
CA ALA A 456 -37.09 10.15 16.39
C ALA A 456 -36.15 11.06 17.20
N LEU A 457 -34.85 10.73 17.24
CA LEU A 457 -33.81 11.53 17.92
C LEU A 457 -33.54 12.86 17.20
N SER A 458 -33.78 12.92 15.90
CA SER A 458 -33.73 14.16 15.11
C SER A 458 -34.96 15.05 15.25
N GLY A 459 -35.97 14.61 16.02
CA GLY A 459 -37.13 15.43 16.42
C GLY A 459 -38.41 15.22 15.61
N PHE A 460 -38.46 14.24 14.70
CA PHE A 460 -39.69 13.91 13.97
C PHE A 460 -40.70 13.20 14.88
N GLY A 461 -41.89 13.79 15.04
CA GLY A 461 -42.94 13.29 15.94
C GLY A 461 -43.93 12.34 15.28
N ASN A 462 -44.21 12.52 13.99
CA ASN A 462 -45.20 11.74 13.25
C ASN A 462 -44.51 10.83 12.23
N ILE A 463 -44.12 9.63 12.68
CA ILE A 463 -43.43 8.64 11.85
C ILE A 463 -44.35 7.44 11.63
N ASP A 464 -44.77 7.22 10.40
CA ASP A 464 -45.56 6.06 9.97
C ASP A 464 -44.64 5.02 9.33
N THR A 465 -44.91 3.73 9.52
CA THR A 465 -44.09 2.64 8.97
C THR A 465 -44.88 1.70 8.09
N ILE A 466 -44.34 1.33 6.93
CA ILE A 466 -44.84 0.20 6.12
C ILE A 466 -43.77 -0.88 6.06
N ASN A 467 -44.11 -2.07 6.52
CA ASN A 467 -43.18 -3.19 6.55
C ASN A 467 -43.28 -4.00 5.26
N VAL A 468 -42.40 -3.72 4.30
CA VAL A 468 -42.24 -4.54 3.08
C VAL A 468 -41.04 -5.45 3.30
N SER A 469 -41.30 -6.72 3.64
CA SER A 469 -40.27 -7.73 3.77
C SER A 469 -39.82 -8.20 2.38
N ASN A 470 -38.90 -7.48 1.73
CA ASN A 470 -38.05 -8.08 0.71
C ASN A 470 -36.73 -7.30 0.54
N ARG A 471 -35.61 -8.02 0.49
CA ARG A 471 -34.24 -7.51 0.27
C ARG A 471 -34.17 -6.66 -1.01
N ASN A 472 -33.78 -5.40 -0.93
CA ASN A 472 -32.62 -4.78 -1.62
C ASN A 472 -32.61 -3.25 -1.45
N ARG A 473 -31.41 -2.70 -1.17
CA ARG A 473 -30.87 -1.36 -1.51
C ARG A 473 -31.33 -0.05 -0.86
N GLN A 474 -30.28 0.74 -0.57
CA GLN A 474 -30.08 2.19 -0.76
C GLN A 474 -30.64 3.16 0.28
N PHE A 475 -29.74 3.90 0.94
CA PHE A 475 -29.87 5.35 1.12
C PHE A 475 -28.48 6.01 1.15
N GLN A 476 -28.22 6.87 0.15
CA GLN A 476 -27.11 7.82 0.09
C GLN A 476 -27.48 9.10 0.86
N ALA A 477 -26.52 9.63 1.64
CA ALA A 477 -26.48 11.04 2.01
C ALA A 477 -25.08 11.56 1.69
N THR A 478 -24.98 12.41 0.67
CA THR A 478 -23.76 13.08 0.24
C THR A 478 -23.77 14.51 0.76
N LEU A 479 -22.66 14.95 1.36
CA LEU A 479 -22.37 16.37 1.56
C LEU A 479 -20.95 16.68 1.06
N PRO A 480 -20.78 17.77 0.28
CA PRO A 480 -19.47 18.16 -0.21
C PRO A 480 -18.75 19.00 0.84
N HIS A 481 -17.55 18.57 1.21
CA HIS A 481 -16.51 19.44 1.76
C HIS A 481 -15.29 19.32 0.84
N PRO A 482 -14.45 20.36 0.72
CA PRO A 482 -13.23 20.27 -0.08
C PRO A 482 -12.34 19.18 0.52
N GLU A 483 -12.15 18.10 -0.22
CA GLU A 483 -11.43 16.92 0.22
C GLU A 483 -9.94 17.04 -0.07
N LEU A 484 -9.16 16.74 0.96
CA LEU A 484 -7.78 16.35 0.79
C LEU A 484 -7.80 14.84 0.54
N VAL A 485 -7.62 14.49 -0.74
CA VAL A 485 -7.26 13.14 -1.17
C VAL A 485 -5.99 12.73 -0.40
N LEU A 486 -5.74 11.45 -0.11
CA LEU A 486 -4.55 10.95 0.65
C LEU A 486 -3.44 10.32 -0.27
N PRO A 487 -2.95 11.02 -1.29
CA PRO A 487 -2.12 10.46 -2.36
C PRO A 487 -0.68 10.14 -1.96
N ALA A 488 -0.22 10.65 -0.81
CA ALA A 488 1.14 10.42 -0.33
C ALA A 488 1.24 9.25 0.68
N LEU A 489 0.21 8.40 0.78
CA LEU A 489 0.13 7.34 1.80
C LEU A 489 -0.10 5.93 1.25
N SER A 490 -0.59 5.77 0.02
CA SER A 490 -0.85 4.44 -0.56
C SER A 490 0.32 3.82 -1.33
N THR A 491 1.37 4.58 -1.66
CA THR A 491 2.48 4.06 -2.50
C THR A 491 3.46 3.25 -1.67
N CYS A 492 3.30 3.30 -0.35
CA CYS A 492 4.16 2.66 0.61
C CYS A 492 3.30 2.26 1.81
N PRO A 493 3.43 1.03 2.34
CA PRO A 493 3.00 0.74 3.72
C PRO A 493 3.76 1.57 4.80
N LEU A 494 4.37 2.70 4.41
CA LEU A 494 5.52 3.37 4.99
C LEU A 494 5.46 4.90 4.84
N GLY A 495 4.26 5.49 4.75
CA GLY A 495 4.02 6.90 5.06
C GLY A 495 4.66 7.98 4.13
N PRO A 496 4.24 9.25 4.24
CA PRO A 496 4.84 10.37 3.52
C PRO A 496 6.24 10.73 4.05
N CYS A 497 7.11 11.15 3.14
CA CYS A 497 8.54 11.38 3.35
C CYS A 497 8.88 12.84 3.72
N THR A 498 10.03 12.99 4.37
CA THR A 498 10.57 14.22 4.94
C THR A 498 11.25 15.09 3.90
N ALA A 499 10.57 16.14 3.44
CA ALA A 499 11.20 17.18 2.63
C ALA A 499 12.15 18.04 3.48
N ALA A 500 13.41 17.62 3.62
CA ALA A 500 14.49 18.45 4.13
C ALA A 500 15.38 18.96 2.98
N ARG A 501 15.37 20.30 2.81
CA ARG A 501 16.42 21.17 2.21
C ARG A 501 16.30 21.74 0.79
N ALA A 502 15.15 21.71 0.12
CA ALA A 502 14.95 22.57 -1.06
C ALA A 502 13.72 23.46 -0.87
N GLY A 503 13.97 24.76 -0.67
CA GLY A 503 12.92 25.76 -0.51
C GLY A 503 12.11 25.91 -1.79
N CYS A 504 10.87 25.42 -1.78
CA CYS A 504 9.87 25.77 -2.78
C CYS A 504 8.66 26.36 -2.07
N ARG A 505 8.55 27.69 -2.10
CA ARG A 505 7.32 28.42 -1.79
C ARG A 505 6.38 28.27 -2.98
N LEU A 506 5.26 27.57 -2.83
CA LEU A 506 4.11 27.75 -3.71
C LEU A 506 3.11 28.65 -2.99
N GLY A 507 2.97 29.85 -3.53
CA GLY A 507 2.12 30.90 -3.00
C GLY A 507 0.64 30.58 -3.17
N LEU A 508 -0.09 30.66 -2.07
CA LEU A 508 -1.50 31.00 -2.07
C LEU A 508 -1.60 32.48 -1.70
N GLU A 509 -1.50 33.35 -2.71
CA GLU A 509 -1.99 34.73 -2.60
C GLU A 509 -3.32 34.86 -3.36
N GLY A 510 -4.37 35.15 -2.60
CA GLY A 510 -5.52 36.01 -2.94
C GLY A 510 -6.28 35.78 -4.25
N ASN A 511 -7.51 35.27 -4.12
CA ASN A 511 -8.73 36.09 -4.25
C ASN A 511 -9.97 35.35 -3.77
#